data_AF-A0AB36YBY4-F1
#
_entry.id   AF-A0AB36YBY4-F1
#
_cell.length_a   1.000
_cell.length_b   1.000
_cell.length_c   1.000
_cell.angle_alpha   90.00
_cell.angle_beta   90.00
_cell.angle_gamma   90.00
#
_symmetry.space_group_name_H-M   'P 1'
#
loop_
_entity.id
_entity.type
_entity.pdbx_description
1 polymer ?
#
loop_
_entity_poly.entity_id
_entity_poly.type
_entity_poly.pdbx_seq_one_letter_code
_entity_poly.pdbx_strand_id
1 'polypeptide(L)' 'MIDDPRDAKDLDEASRNPDGTYNGLRALSWLSRALTGGKGIPLEEVEQIAAEAKAKAQEKAK' A
#
# COMPACT_ATOMS: atom_id res chain seq x y z
N MET A 1 -0.95 -9.44 -14.50
CA MET A 1 -1.27 -8.48 -13.42
C MET A 1 -0.90 -9.16 -12.12
N ILE A 2 -0.33 -8.43 -11.17
CA ILE A 2 0.00 -8.96 -9.85
C ILE A 2 -1.19 -8.78 -8.91
N ASP A 3 -1.69 -9.89 -8.39
CA ASP A 3 -2.81 -9.90 -7.44
C ASP A 3 -2.35 -9.34 -6.08
N ASP A 4 -1.14 -9.71 -5.66
CA ASP A 4 -0.48 -9.17 -4.47
C ASP A 4 0.62 -8.15 -4.87
N PRO A 5 0.50 -6.87 -4.46
CA PRO A 5 1.52 -5.85 -4.70
C PRO A 5 2.91 -6.27 -4.22
N ARG A 6 3.00 -7.12 -3.19
CA ARG A 6 4.25 -7.53 -2.55
C ARG A 6 5.11 -8.45 -3.41
N ASP A 7 4.55 -9.02 -4.47
CA ASP A 7 5.27 -9.89 -5.40
C ASP A 7 5.77 -9.13 -6.64
N ALA A 8 5.55 -7.81 -6.71
CA ALA A 8 6.08 -6.96 -7.76
C ALA A 8 7.61 -6.92 -7.78
N LYS A 9 8.20 -6.81 -8.98
CA LYS A 9 9.66 -6.71 -9.15
C LYS A 9 10.20 -5.33 -8.73
N ASP A 10 9.39 -4.29 -8.88
CA ASP A 10 9.76 -2.91 -8.65
C ASP A 10 8.56 -2.07 -8.19
N LEU A 11 8.85 -0.84 -7.77
CA LEU A 11 7.85 0.09 -7.24
C LEU A 11 6.82 0.51 -8.30
N ASP A 12 7.21 0.60 -9.58
CA ASP A 12 6.28 1.00 -10.65
C ASP A 12 5.21 -0.08 -10.84
N GLU A 13 5.64 -1.33 -10.93
CA GLU A 13 4.74 -2.49 -11.04
C GLU A 13 3.87 -2.66 -9.79
N ALA A 14 4.43 -2.50 -8.59
CA ALA A 14 3.67 -2.57 -7.33
C ALA A 14 2.54 -1.55 -7.28
N SER A 15 2.84 -0.32 -7.71
CA SER A 15 1.96 0.83 -7.55
C SER A 15 0.90 0.93 -8.64
N ARG A 16 1.07 0.28 -9.80
CA ARG A 16 0.19 0.44 -10.96
C ARG A 16 -1.07 -0.42 -10.85
N ASN A 17 -2.21 0.22 -11.09
CA ASN A 17 -3.53 -0.41 -11.21
C ASN A 17 -3.77 -0.95 -12.64
N PRO A 18 -4.79 -1.81 -12.83
CA PRO A 18 -5.25 -2.26 -14.16
C PRO A 18 -5.45 -1.18 -15.22
N ASP A 19 -5.94 -0.03 -14.79
CA ASP A 19 -6.33 1.10 -15.64
C ASP A 19 -5.15 2.05 -15.94
N GLY A 20 -3.94 1.70 -15.50
CA GLY A 20 -2.74 2.53 -15.67
C GLY A 20 -2.58 3.64 -14.62
N THR A 21 -3.53 3.79 -13.69
CA THR A 21 -3.38 4.72 -12.56
C THR A 21 -2.45 4.17 -11.49
N TYR A 22 -2.09 5.01 -10.51
CA TYR A 22 -1.21 4.66 -9.40
C TYR A 22 -1.95 4.62 -8.07
N ASN A 23 -1.61 3.65 -7.23
CA ASN A 23 -2.18 3.44 -5.91
C ASN A 23 -1.08 3.39 -4.84
N GLY A 24 -1.06 4.42 -3.99
CA GLY A 24 -0.11 4.54 -2.89
C GLY A 24 -0.24 3.44 -1.82
N LEU A 25 -1.43 2.84 -1.64
CA LEU A 25 -1.61 1.75 -0.68
C LEU A 25 -0.93 0.46 -1.16
N ARG A 26 -1.03 0.17 -2.46
CA ARG A 26 -0.30 -0.95 -3.09
C ARG A 26 1.22 -0.76 -2.96
N ALA A 27 1.69 0.47 -3.21
CA ALA A 27 3.09 0.84 -3.03
C ALA A 27 3.58 0.59 -1.60
N LEU A 28 2.78 1.00 -0.60
CA LEU A 28 3.10 0.81 0.82
C LEU A 28 3.13 -0.66 1.24
N SER A 29 2.21 -1.49 0.72
CA SER A 29 2.23 -2.93 0.98
C SER A 29 3.51 -3.58 0.45
N TRP A 30 3.91 -3.28 -0.79
CA TRP A 30 5.18 -3.74 -1.36
C TRP A 30 6.40 -3.27 -0.55
N LEU A 31 6.44 -1.98 -0.21
CA LEU A 31 7.54 -1.39 0.55
C LEU A 31 7.68 -2.04 1.94
N SER A 32 6.57 -2.36 2.60
CA SER A 32 6.59 -3.03 3.89
C SER A 32 7.31 -4.38 3.82
N ARG A 33 7.14 -5.15 2.75
CA ARG A 33 7.84 -6.43 2.54
C ARG A 33 9.32 -6.23 2.24
N ALA A 34 9.63 -5.26 1.39
CA ALA A 34 11.01 -4.94 1.01
C ALA A 34 11.85 -4.53 2.24
N LEU A 35 11.28 -3.74 3.15
CA LEU A 35 11.97 -3.25 4.34
C LEU A 35 12.08 -4.27 5.48
N THR A 36 11.16 -5.24 5.55
CA THR A 36 11.09 -6.22 6.67
C THR A 36 11.70 -7.57 6.34
N GLY A 37 12.42 -7.69 5.22
CA GLY A 37 13.04 -8.94 4.80
C GLY A 37 12.00 -10.05 4.49
N GLY A 38 10.86 -9.68 3.91
CA GLY A 38 9.82 -10.62 3.51
C GLY A 38 8.59 -10.69 4.44
N LYS A 39 8.61 -10.01 5.59
CA LYS A 39 7.50 -10.00 6.58
C LYS A 39 6.56 -8.80 6.42
N GLY A 40 6.27 -8.42 5.18
CA GLY A 40 5.43 -7.25 4.89
C GLY A 40 3.96 -7.50 5.20
N ILE A 41 3.24 -6.42 5.51
CA ILE A 41 1.80 -6.46 5.79
C ILE A 41 0.97 -6.53 4.50
N PRO A 42 -0.13 -7.29 4.49
CA PRO A 42 -1.01 -7.40 3.33
C PRO A 42 -1.68 -6.06 3.02
N LEU A 43 -2.13 -5.90 1.77
CA LEU A 43 -2.77 -4.67 1.29
C LEU A 43 -3.97 -4.26 2.16
N GLU A 44 -4.80 -5.22 2.58
CA GLU A 44 -5.97 -4.96 3.43
C GLU A 44 -5.58 -4.30 4.78
N GLU A 45 -4.48 -4.73 5.39
CA GLU A 45 -3.99 -4.13 6.64
C GLU A 45 -3.47 -2.71 6.40
N VAL A 46 -2.81 -2.45 5.26
CA VAL A 46 -2.40 -1.11 4.85
C VAL A 46 -3.62 -0.19 4.65
N GLU A 47 -4.69 -0.71 4.07
CA GLU A 47 -5.95 0.03 3.88
C GLU A 47 -6.58 0.43 5.21
N GLN A 48 -6.60 -0.47 6.20
CA GLN A 48 -7.08 -0.18 7.54
C GLN A 48 -6.26 0.92 8.22
N ILE A 49 -4.92 0.81 8.20
CA ILE A 49 -4.02 1.83 8.78
C ILE A 49 -4.22 3.19 8.09
N ALA A 50 -4.37 3.20 6.76
CA ALA A 50 -4.60 4.43 6.01
C ALA A 50 -5.96 5.07 6.32
N ALA A 51 -7.01 4.26 6.52
CA ALA A 51 -8.33 4.74 6.92
C ALA A 51 -8.28 5.39 8.32
N GLU A 52 -7.61 4.73 9.29
CA GLU A 52 -7.42 5.30 10.63
C GLU A 52 -6.62 6.61 10.62
N ALA A 53 -5.54 6.66 9.83
CA ALA A 53 -4.71 7.86 9.72
C ALA A 53 -5.49 9.05 9.14
N LYS A 54 -6.33 8.80 8.12
CA LYS A 54 -7.21 9.81 7.53
C LYS A 54 -8.27 10.30 8.54
N ALA A 55 -8.89 9.39 9.28
CA ALA A 55 -9.86 9.75 10.31
C ALA A 55 -9.22 10.66 11.38
N LYS A 56 -8.07 10.25 11.93
CA LYS A 56 -7.30 11.05 12.91
C LYS A 56 -6.92 12.43 12.39
N ALA A 57 -6.56 12.53 11.10
CA ALA A 57 -6.21 13.81 10.48
C ALA A 57 -7.43 14.75 10.36
N GLN A 58 -8.60 14.21 10.04
CA GLN A 58 -9.85 14.97 9.98
C GLN A 58 -10.31 15.45 11.36
N GLU A 59 -10.18 14.62 12.40
CA GLU A 59 -10.50 15.01 13.78
C GLU A 59 -9.64 16.17 14.27
N LYS A 60 -8.34 16.18 13.93
CA LYS A 60 -7.41 17.27 14.28
C LYS A 60 -7.69 18.59 13.54
N ALA A 61 -8.38 18.54 12.41
CA ALA A 61 -8.67 19.71 11.58
C ALA A 61 -9.98 20.42 11.99
N LYS A 62 -10.73 19.87 12.95
CA LYS A 62 -11.97 20.41 13.48
C LYS A 62 -11.73 21.16 14.79
#